data_AF-A0A8J2QEN3-F1
#
_entry.id   AF-A0A8J2QEN3-F1
#
_cell.length_a   1.000
_cell.length_b   1.000
_cell.length_c   1.000
_cell.angle_alpha   90.00
_cell.angle_beta   90.00
_cell.angle_gamma   90.00
#
_symmetry.space_group_name_H-M   'P 1'
#
loop_
_entity.id
_entity.type
_entity.pdbx_description
1 polymer ?
#
loop_
_entity_poly.entity_id
_entity_poly.type
_entity_poly.pdbx_seq_one_letter_code
_entity_poly.pdbx_strand_id
1 'polypeptide(L)'
;MHKKEEEEVSASNSKANVEELTPKSRSSSREPAALKKSSKCIFCKKVTRNQDKQLHLCLEISAAEKIFSTARRKEDHVFTELSTCQRPEDLFAIGVRYHKHCYLDYLRLPRSSELPAGRPSNQIPKEILINAFDKLIDEIKDRLPTQSNDSLNLQILRVQ
;
A
#
# COMPACT_ATOMS: atom_id res chain seq x y z
N MET A 1 7.83 -11.21 78.02
CA MET A 1 8.63 -9.96 77.89
C MET A 1 8.63 -9.63 76.41
N HIS A 2 8.03 -8.60 75.82
CA HIS A 2 7.36 -7.34 76.20
C HIS A 2 6.10 -7.19 75.31
N LYS A 3 4.91 -6.86 75.84
CA LYS A 3 4.23 -5.53 75.82
C LYS A 3 4.00 -4.97 74.39
N LYS A 4 2.73 -4.92 73.89
CA LYS A 4 1.73 -3.80 73.96
C LYS A 4 2.04 -2.72 72.88
N GLU A 5 1.15 -2.06 72.14
CA GLU A 5 -0.30 -1.74 72.08
C GLU A 5 -0.56 -1.28 70.59
N GLU A 6 -1.62 -1.69 69.88
CA GLU A 6 -2.90 -0.97 69.66
C GLU A 6 -2.84 0.57 69.58
N GLU A 7 -3.24 1.17 68.44
CA GLU A 7 -4.33 2.18 68.36
C GLU A 7 -4.66 2.59 66.91
N GLU A 8 -5.95 2.51 66.54
CA GLU A 8 -6.58 3.19 65.41
C GLU A 8 -6.68 4.70 65.68
N VAL A 9 -6.52 5.56 64.66
CA VAL A 9 -7.34 6.78 64.55
C VAL A 9 -7.62 7.09 63.08
N SER A 10 -8.91 7.14 62.79
CA SER A 10 -9.59 7.64 61.60
C SER A 10 -9.65 9.18 61.59
N ALA A 11 -9.49 9.81 60.43
CA ALA A 11 -9.96 11.19 60.21
C ALA A 11 -10.22 11.47 58.74
N SER A 12 -11.49 11.61 58.42
CA SER A 12 -12.05 12.19 57.20
C SER A 12 -11.82 13.71 57.22
N ASN A 13 -11.55 14.34 56.06
CA ASN A 13 -11.82 15.77 55.94
C ASN A 13 -12.30 16.15 54.53
N SER A 14 -13.34 16.98 54.50
CA SER A 14 -14.05 17.46 53.31
C SER A 14 -13.89 18.99 53.18
N LYS A 15 -13.96 19.48 51.93
CA LYS A 15 -14.55 20.76 51.44
C LYS A 15 -13.65 21.79 50.72
N ALA A 16 -14.34 22.49 49.80
CA ALA A 16 -14.07 23.76 49.08
C ALA A 16 -13.20 23.64 47.81
N ASN A 17 -13.69 23.75 46.57
CA ASN A 17 -14.49 24.77 45.85
C ASN A 17 -13.82 26.16 45.75
N VAL A 18 -13.23 26.47 44.59
CA VAL A 18 -13.15 27.83 43.99
C VAL A 18 -13.09 27.69 42.45
N GLU A 19 -14.09 28.24 41.77
CA GLU A 19 -14.08 28.61 40.35
C GLU A 19 -13.00 29.67 40.07
N GLU A 20 -12.20 29.49 39.01
CA GLU A 20 -11.58 30.62 38.33
C GLU A 20 -11.63 30.43 36.81
N LEU A 21 -12.58 31.15 36.19
CA LEU A 21 -12.68 31.38 34.76
C LEU A 21 -11.57 32.35 34.33
N THR A 22 -10.70 31.92 33.43
CA THR A 22 -9.96 32.85 32.57
C THR A 22 -10.06 32.42 31.10
N PRO A 23 -10.50 33.30 30.18
CA PRO A 23 -10.50 33.02 28.76
C PRO A 23 -9.16 33.46 28.18
N LYS A 24 -8.34 32.50 27.73
CA LYS A 24 -7.17 32.79 26.89
C LYS A 24 -7.26 32.02 25.58
N SER A 25 -7.75 32.73 24.57
CA SER A 25 -7.56 32.48 23.16
C SER A 25 -6.12 32.01 22.90
N ARG A 26 -5.97 30.78 22.41
CA ARG A 26 -4.76 30.32 21.73
C ARG A 26 -5.20 29.48 20.55
N SER A 27 -5.18 30.14 19.38
CA SER A 27 -4.81 29.56 18.09
C SER A 27 -4.81 28.03 18.06
N SER A 28 -5.89 27.47 17.51
CA SER A 28 -5.94 26.09 17.02
C SER A 28 -4.92 25.95 15.88
N SER A 29 -3.64 25.83 16.24
CA SER A 29 -2.63 25.23 15.41
C SER A 29 -3.17 23.84 15.08
N ARG A 30 -3.56 23.62 13.81
CA ARG A 30 -3.75 22.27 13.31
C ARG A 30 -2.38 21.61 13.40
N GLU A 31 -2.10 20.93 14.50
CA GLU A 31 -0.98 20.01 14.54
C GLU A 31 -1.15 19.04 13.36
N PRO A 32 -0.10 18.81 12.56
CA PRO A 32 -0.15 17.77 11.56
C PRO A 32 -0.47 16.48 12.31
N ALA A 33 -1.59 15.84 11.97
CA ALA A 33 -2.09 14.66 12.64
C ALA A 33 -0.94 13.68 12.84
N ALA A 34 -0.43 13.59 14.07
CA ALA A 34 0.70 12.73 14.39
C ALA A 34 0.34 11.34 13.90
N LEU A 35 1.13 10.82 12.95
CA LEU A 35 0.99 9.51 12.34
C LEU A 35 0.82 8.48 13.47
N LYS A 36 -0.43 8.07 13.72
CA LYS A 36 -0.75 7.17 14.83
C LYS A 36 -0.14 5.82 14.51
N LYS A 37 0.92 5.45 15.23
CA LYS A 37 1.52 4.12 15.15
C LYS A 37 0.44 3.07 15.41
N SER A 38 0.13 2.26 14.41
CA SER A 38 -0.96 1.29 14.50
C SER A 38 -0.52 0.06 15.30
N SER A 39 -1.18 -0.21 16.44
CA SER A 39 -0.98 -1.44 17.24
C SER A 39 -1.78 -2.65 16.72
N LYS A 40 -2.48 -2.49 15.60
CA LYS A 40 -3.39 -3.46 15.00
C LYS A 40 -2.90 -3.87 13.62
N CYS A 41 -3.33 -5.04 13.15
CA CYS A 41 -3.08 -5.48 11.78
C CYS A 41 -3.73 -4.52 10.78
N ILE A 42 -2.96 -4.01 9.82
CA ILE A 42 -3.45 -3.10 8.77
C ILE A 42 -4.54 -3.74 7.90
N PHE A 43 -4.50 -5.06 7.71
CA PHE A 43 -5.44 -5.76 6.85
C PHE A 43 -6.77 -6.08 7.55
N CYS A 44 -6.73 -6.65 8.76
CA CYS A 44 -7.94 -7.15 9.44
C CYS A 44 -8.37 -6.32 10.66
N LYS A 45 -7.62 -5.27 11.02
CA LYS A 45 -7.85 -4.37 12.17
C LYS A 45 -7.85 -5.06 13.55
N LYS A 46 -7.41 -6.31 13.64
CA LYS A 46 -7.28 -7.07 14.90
C LYS A 46 -5.83 -7.08 15.40
N VAL A 47 -5.65 -7.17 16.71
CA VAL A 47 -4.31 -7.34 17.32
C VAL A 47 -3.86 -8.79 17.19
N THR A 48 -4.75 -9.74 17.47
CA THR A 48 -4.51 -11.19 17.37
C THR A 48 -5.48 -11.82 16.38
N ARG A 49 -5.07 -12.93 15.74
CA ARG A 49 -5.92 -13.76 14.88
C ARG A 49 -5.68 -15.21 15.24
N ASN A 50 -6.73 -16.05 15.22
CA ASN A 50 -6.76 -17.45 15.68
C ASN A 50 -5.39 -18.18 15.70
N GLN A 51 -4.71 -18.28 14.55
CA GLN A 51 -3.41 -18.95 14.40
C GLN A 51 -2.20 -18.01 14.52
N ASP A 52 -2.39 -16.71 14.26
CA ASP A 52 -1.35 -15.68 14.33
C ASP A 52 -1.51 -14.86 15.64
N LYS A 53 -0.82 -15.32 16.69
CA LYS A 53 -0.79 -14.63 18.00
C LYS A 53 0.01 -13.33 17.98
N GLN A 54 0.86 -13.13 16.97
CA GLN A 54 1.78 -12.01 16.90
C GLN A 54 1.57 -11.20 15.62
N LEU A 55 1.83 -9.90 15.72
CA LEU A 55 1.90 -8.99 14.59
C LEU A 55 3.35 -8.83 14.15
N HIS A 56 3.59 -9.02 12.86
CA HIS A 56 4.84 -8.66 12.22
C HIS A 56 4.86 -7.15 11.95
N LEU A 57 5.96 -6.51 12.33
CA LEU A 57 6.24 -5.14 11.95
C LEU A 57 6.83 -5.14 10.53
N CYS A 58 6.31 -4.27 9.66
CA CYS A 58 6.89 -4.06 8.34
C CYS A 58 8.24 -3.36 8.51
N LEU A 59 9.33 -4.08 8.26
CA LEU A 59 10.70 -3.54 8.32
C LEU A 59 11.46 -3.73 6.99
N GLU A 60 10.92 -4.57 6.11
CA GLU A 60 11.56 -4.90 4.84
C GLU A 60 10.97 -4.05 3.70
N ILE A 61 11.84 -3.45 2.87
CA ILE A 61 11.42 -2.62 1.74
C ILE A 61 10.62 -3.41 0.70
N SER A 62 11.01 -4.66 0.44
CA SER A 62 10.31 -5.53 -0.52
C SER A 62 8.87 -5.80 -0.08
N ALA A 63 8.63 -5.93 1.23
CA ALA A 63 7.30 -6.12 1.79
C ALA A 63 6.49 -4.82 1.72
N ALA A 64 7.10 -3.68 2.07
CA ALA A 64 6.47 -2.37 1.99
C ALA A 64 6.02 -2.05 0.55
N GLU A 65 6.87 -2.29 -0.45
CA GLU A 65 6.56 -2.10 -1.87
C GLU A 65 5.38 -2.97 -2.32
N LYS A 66 5.35 -4.24 -1.92
CA LYS A 66 4.25 -5.16 -2.24
C LYS A 66 2.94 -4.69 -1.63
N ILE A 67 2.95 -4.27 -0.36
CA ILE A 67 1.77 -3.75 0.33
C ILE A 67 1.28 -2.48 -0.36
N PHE A 68 2.19 -1.53 -0.59
CA PHE A 68 1.89 -0.24 -1.19
C PHE A 68 1.32 -0.36 -2.61
N SER A 69 1.98 -1.15 -3.46
CA SER A 69 1.52 -1.41 -4.83
C SER A 69 0.19 -2.17 -4.86
N THR A 70 0.00 -3.15 -3.98
CA THR A 70 -1.26 -3.90 -3.91
C THR A 70 -2.41 -3.03 -3.39
N ALA A 71 -2.16 -2.19 -2.38
CA ALA A 71 -3.14 -1.21 -1.91
C ALA A 71 -3.56 -0.25 -3.01
N ARG A 72 -2.61 0.31 -3.78
CA ARG A 72 -2.93 1.16 -4.94
C ARG A 72 -3.75 0.45 -6.02
N ARG A 73 -3.61 -0.87 -6.17
CA ARG A 73 -4.40 -1.65 -7.14
C ARG A 73 -5.80 -2.00 -6.64
N LYS A 74 -5.95 -2.25 -5.33
CA LYS A 74 -7.22 -2.66 -4.71
C LYS A 74 -8.11 -1.46 -4.33
N GLU A 75 -7.51 -0.30 -4.06
CA GLU A 75 -8.19 0.94 -3.65
C GLU A 75 -9.17 0.73 -2.47
N ASP A 76 -8.78 -0.14 -1.54
CA ASP A 76 -9.61 -0.54 -0.41
C ASP A 76 -9.32 0.27 0.87
N HIS A 77 -9.72 -0.25 2.02
CA HIS A 77 -9.50 0.41 3.30
C HIS A 77 -8.00 0.51 3.66
N VAL A 78 -7.15 -0.40 3.16
CA VAL A 78 -5.70 -0.33 3.35
C VAL A 78 -5.15 0.83 2.54
N PHE A 79 -5.62 1.01 1.30
CA PHE A 79 -5.28 2.18 0.49
C PHE A 79 -5.67 3.48 1.19
N THR A 80 -6.86 3.54 1.78
CA THR A 80 -7.33 4.72 2.52
C THR A 80 -6.43 5.02 3.73
N GLU A 81 -6.04 4.01 4.50
CA GLU A 81 -5.11 4.20 5.62
C GLU A 81 -3.69 4.59 5.19
N LEU A 82 -3.26 4.12 4.02
CA LEU A 82 -1.96 4.47 3.45
C LEU A 82 -2.00 5.74 2.59
N SER A 83 -3.13 6.45 2.54
CA SER A 83 -3.30 7.64 1.67
C SER A 83 -2.32 8.77 1.97
N THR A 84 -1.86 8.87 3.22
CA THR A 84 -0.84 9.86 3.64
C THR A 84 0.59 9.44 3.29
N CYS A 85 0.81 8.17 2.90
CA CYS A 85 2.12 7.66 2.51
C CYS A 85 2.36 7.99 1.04
N GLN A 86 3.42 8.74 0.77
CA GLN A 86 3.82 9.05 -0.60
C GLN A 86 4.70 7.95 -1.18
N ARG A 87 5.47 7.29 -0.32
CA ARG A 87 6.45 6.26 -0.69
C ARG A 87 6.33 5.00 0.17
N PRO A 88 6.83 3.84 -0.29
CA PRO A 88 6.84 2.61 0.49
C PRO A 88 7.59 2.74 1.82
N GLU A 89 8.65 3.55 1.90
CA GLU A 89 9.44 3.73 3.12
C GLU A 89 8.64 4.39 4.26
N ASP A 90 7.60 5.14 3.93
CA ASP A 90 6.73 5.79 4.91
C ASP A 90 6.01 4.74 5.80
N LEU A 91 5.84 3.51 5.29
CA LEU A 91 5.23 2.40 6.04
C LEU A 91 6.08 2.03 7.29
N PHE A 92 7.38 2.28 7.26
CA PHE A 92 8.26 2.09 8.41
C PHE A 92 8.02 3.15 9.48
N ALA A 93 7.89 4.42 9.05
CA ALA A 93 7.67 5.55 9.95
C ALA A 93 6.31 5.44 10.65
N ILE A 94 5.28 4.97 9.94
CA ILE A 94 3.94 4.76 10.51
C ILE A 94 3.87 3.49 11.36
N GLY A 95 4.89 2.61 11.25
CA GLY A 95 4.99 1.36 12.00
C GLY A 95 3.90 0.37 11.61
N VAL A 96 3.72 0.11 10.30
CA VAL A 96 2.70 -0.84 9.81
C VAL A 96 2.91 -2.21 10.44
N ARG A 97 1.83 -2.77 10.97
CA ARG A 97 1.80 -4.11 11.56
C ARG A 97 0.82 -5.01 10.84
N TYR A 98 1.12 -6.31 10.73
CA TYR A 98 0.24 -7.27 10.08
C TYR A 98 0.40 -8.70 10.62
N HIS A 99 -0.64 -9.52 10.47
CA HIS A 99 -0.53 -10.96 10.62
C HIS A 99 0.07 -11.58 9.35
N LYS A 100 0.93 -12.59 9.50
CA LYS A 100 1.59 -13.25 8.35
C LYS A 100 0.57 -13.77 7.35
N HIS A 101 -0.52 -14.40 7.84
CA HIS A 101 -1.55 -14.93 6.96
C HIS A 101 -2.31 -13.81 6.23
N CYS A 102 -2.64 -12.72 6.94
CA CYS A 102 -3.29 -11.57 6.32
C CYS A 102 -2.44 -10.97 5.20
N TYR A 103 -1.13 -10.87 5.38
CA TYR A 103 -0.23 -10.38 4.34
C TYR A 103 -0.28 -11.27 3.08
N LEU A 104 -0.19 -12.58 3.25
CA LEU A 104 -0.25 -13.52 2.12
C LEU A 104 -1.60 -13.47 1.39
N ASP A 105 -2.71 -13.47 2.12
CA ASP A 105 -4.05 -13.36 1.55
C ASP A 105 -4.24 -12.02 0.84
N TYR A 106 -3.73 -10.94 1.42
CA TYR A 106 -3.85 -9.62 0.86
C TYR A 106 -3.08 -9.47 -0.45
N LEU A 107 -1.88 -10.05 -0.55
CA LEU A 107 -1.07 -10.02 -1.77
C LEU A 107 -1.57 -10.95 -2.87
N ARG A 108 -2.49 -11.87 -2.58
CA ARG A 108 -3.13 -12.65 -3.64
C ARG A 108 -3.92 -11.70 -4.54
N LEU A 109 -3.58 -11.76 -5.82
CA LEU A 109 -4.40 -11.19 -6.88
C LEU A 109 -5.73 -11.95 -6.90
N PRO A 110 -6.86 -11.26 -7.12
CA PRO A 110 -8.13 -11.94 -7.36
C PRO A 110 -7.92 -12.93 -8.51
N ARG A 111 -8.33 -14.18 -8.32
CA ARG A 111 -8.41 -15.12 -9.43
C ARG A 111 -9.36 -14.48 -10.45
N SER A 112 -9.12 -14.66 -11.74
CA SER A 112 -9.96 -14.10 -12.81
C SER A 112 -11.46 -14.43 -12.67
N SER A 113 -11.81 -15.43 -11.86
CA SER A 113 -13.17 -15.81 -11.47
C SER A 113 -13.83 -14.98 -10.35
N GLU A 114 -13.08 -14.12 -9.64
CA GLU A 114 -13.55 -13.34 -8.47
C GLU A 114 -13.72 -11.84 -8.77
N LEU A 115 -13.44 -11.42 -10.00
CA LEU A 115 -13.77 -10.06 -10.43
C LEU A 115 -15.31 -9.91 -10.40
N PRO A 116 -15.85 -8.79 -9.88
CA PRO A 116 -17.27 -8.51 -9.98
C PRO A 116 -17.67 -8.65 -11.44
N ALA A 117 -18.79 -9.33 -11.71
CA ALA A 117 -19.35 -9.63 -13.03
C ALA A 117 -19.73 -8.38 -13.87
N GLY A 118 -19.18 -7.21 -13.56
CA GLY A 118 -19.54 -5.90 -14.09
C GLY A 118 -18.43 -5.15 -14.80
N ARG A 119 -17.23 -5.71 -15.00
CA ARG A 119 -16.40 -5.20 -16.11
C ARG A 119 -16.96 -5.81 -17.39
N PRO A 120 -17.50 -5.02 -18.34
CA PRO A 120 -17.70 -5.57 -19.66
C PRO A 120 -16.35 -6.13 -20.06
N SER A 121 -16.35 -7.39 -20.47
CA SER A 121 -15.24 -7.92 -21.21
C SER A 121 -15.01 -6.89 -22.33
N ASN A 122 -13.98 -6.05 -22.20
CA ASN A 122 -13.47 -5.25 -23.30
C ASN A 122 -12.79 -6.24 -24.24
N GLN A 123 -13.54 -7.25 -24.71
CA GLN A 123 -13.28 -7.97 -25.92
C GLN A 123 -13.39 -6.89 -26.99
N ILE A 124 -12.27 -6.20 -27.20
CA ILE A 124 -12.05 -5.44 -28.40
C ILE A 124 -12.37 -6.44 -29.53
N PRO A 125 -13.39 -6.17 -30.36
CA PRO A 125 -13.75 -7.05 -31.46
C PRO A 125 -12.49 -7.43 -32.22
N LYS A 126 -12.34 -8.71 -32.56
CA LYS A 126 -11.11 -9.22 -33.20
C LYS A 126 -10.79 -8.43 -34.46
N GLU A 127 -11.82 -7.95 -35.14
CA GLU A 127 -11.77 -7.12 -36.34
C GLU A 127 -11.05 -5.79 -36.08
N ILE A 128 -11.26 -5.17 -34.92
CA ILE A 128 -10.56 -3.92 -34.55
C ILE A 128 -9.08 -4.20 -34.28
N LEU A 129 -8.76 -5.33 -33.63
CA LEU A 129 -7.37 -5.72 -33.39
C LEU A 129 -6.65 -6.05 -34.70
N ILE A 130 -7.28 -6.85 -35.58
CA ILE A 130 -6.74 -7.20 -36.90
C ILE A 130 -6.46 -5.93 -37.70
N ASN A 131 -7.43 -5.02 -37.79
CA ASN A 131 -7.25 -3.75 -38.51
C ASN A 131 -6.14 -2.87 -37.91
N ALA A 132 -5.96 -2.88 -36.59
CA ALA A 132 -4.89 -2.13 -35.94
C ALA A 132 -3.51 -2.76 -36.24
N PHE A 133 -3.42 -4.09 -36.27
CA PHE A 133 -2.21 -4.80 -36.65
C PHE A 133 -1.85 -4.58 -38.12
N ASP A 134 -2.82 -4.65 -39.03
CA ASP A 134 -2.58 -4.42 -40.46
C ASP A 134 -2.03 -3.01 -40.71
N LYS A 135 -2.63 -1.99 -40.07
CA LYS A 135 -2.12 -0.61 -40.13
C LYS A 135 -0.69 -0.48 -39.60
N LEU A 136 -0.36 -1.16 -38.50
CA LEU A 136 0.98 -1.16 -37.96
C LEU A 136 1.98 -1.81 -38.93
N ILE A 137 1.60 -2.92 -39.56
CA ILE A 137 2.43 -3.61 -40.55
C ILE A 137 2.67 -2.73 -41.78
N ASP A 138 1.64 -2.03 -42.25
CA ASP A 138 1.79 -1.11 -43.39
C ASP A 138 2.67 0.09 -43.05
N GLU A 139 2.56 0.65 -41.84
CA GLU A 139 3.47 1.71 -41.37
C GLU A 139 4.92 1.22 -41.25
N ILE A 140 5.13 -0.03 -40.81
CA ILE A 140 6.46 -0.64 -40.77
C ILE A 140 7.02 -0.82 -42.18
N LYS A 141 6.20 -1.29 -43.13
CA LYS A 141 6.61 -1.47 -44.53
C LYS A 141 6.99 -0.16 -45.21
N ASP A 142 6.24 0.91 -44.96
CA ASP A 142 6.52 2.25 -45.50
C ASP A 142 7.82 2.85 -44.94
N ARG A 143 8.15 2.52 -43.68
CA ARG A 143 9.36 2.99 -43.00
C ARG A 143 10.60 2.13 -43.25
N LEU A 144 10.45 0.93 -43.79
CA LEU A 144 11.60 0.09 -44.17
C LEU A 144 12.06 0.51 -45.58
N PRO A 145 13.29 1.05 -45.74
CA PRO A 145 13.83 1.26 -47.07
C PRO A 145 13.91 -0.10 -47.76
N THR A 146 13.18 -0.26 -48.86
CA THR A 146 13.42 -1.35 -49.79
C THR A 146 14.86 -1.22 -50.25
N GLN A 147 15.78 -1.98 -49.64
CA GLN A 147 17.08 -2.21 -50.23
C GLN A 147 16.82 -2.99 -51.53
N SER A 148 16.58 -2.25 -52.61
CA SER A 148 16.69 -2.76 -53.96
C SER A 148 18.12 -3.24 -54.14
N ASN A 149 18.31 -4.56 -54.12
CA ASN A 149 19.57 -5.24 -54.42
C ASN A 149 19.91 -5.15 -55.92
N ASP A 150 19.83 -3.96 -56.51
CA ASP A 150 20.23 -3.69 -57.88
C ASP A 150 21.57 -2.95 -57.88
N SER A 151 22.64 -3.65 -57.51
CA SER A 151 24.03 -3.43 -58.01
C SER A 151 25.06 -4.21 -57.19
N LEU A 152 25.21 -5.50 -57.49
CA LEU A 152 26.50 -6.17 -57.32
C LEU A 152 26.91 -6.79 -58.65
N ASN A 153 27.30 -5.90 -59.56
CA ASN A 153 28.06 -6.25 -60.75
C ASN A 153 29.51 -6.54 -60.29
N LEU A 154 29.73 -7.75 -59.74
CA LEU A 154 31.08 -8.22 -59.44
C LEU A 154 31.73 -8.67 -60.76
N GLN A 155 32.44 -7.75 -61.41
CA GLN A 155 33.46 -8.12 -62.40
C GLN A 155 34.56 -8.91 -61.68
N ILE A 156 34.50 -10.23 -61.79
CA ILE A 156 35.61 -11.11 -61.42
C ILE A 156 36.71 -10.88 -62.47
N LEU A 157 37.65 -9.99 -62.14
CA LEU A 157 38.94 -9.88 -62.81
C LEU A 157 39.69 -11.21 -62.63
N ARG A 158 39.74 -12.00 -63.71
CA ARG A 158 40.72 -13.08 -63.88
C ARG A 158 42.11 -12.44 -63.90
N VAL A 159 42.90 -12.66 -62.86
CA VAL A 159 44.35 -12.46 -62.88
C VAL A 159 44.98 -13.78 -63.34
N GLN A 160 45.78 -13.67 -64.41
CA GLN A 160 46.62 -14.72 -64.98
C GLN A 160 47.80 -15.07 -64.08
#